data_AF-A0A9P1GKJ6-F1
#
_entry.id   AF-A0A9P1GKJ6-F1
#
_cell.length_a   1.000
_cell.length_b   1.000
_cell.length_c   1.000
_cell.angle_alpha   90.00
_cell.angle_beta   90.00
_cell.angle_gamma   90.00
#
_symmetry.space_group_name_H-M   'P 1'
#
loop_
_entity.id
_entity.type
_entity.pdbx_description
1 polymer ?
#
loop_
_entity_poly.entity_id
_entity_poly.type
_entity_poly.pdbx_seq_one_letter_code
_entity_poly.pdbx_strand_id
1 'polypeptide(L)'
;MALAVAPEGYRSGSRSPRGKSDATIHVGLDGCAANPEEVLRGGFTEEMKMQRDFLEQFMKPQCVGPPTQLPEAAAGLPLEAAEVLLLQPGPGPARPWCGRSAAVACLAATQRLFARLLPGQVSEGACDEVCQLPSEGAELGTAQFMELAQRCGLAAEKVCSPVEVLDEMLKSRLSACCVLLESYVGVLEEAGEEVEQDVGFHCLLIVGGDLLGPTYVTFDPWGPAAGEVSLWQDHALKSAKPVGYVQLTVPQA
;
A
#
# COMPACT_ATOMS: atom_id res chain seq x y z
N MET A 1 -2.17 -25.95 18.63
CA MET A 1 -3.40 -25.24 18.18
C MET A 1 -3.54 -24.00 19.03
N ALA A 2 -3.19 -22.84 18.49
CA ALA A 2 -3.48 -21.55 19.09
C ALA A 2 -4.32 -20.77 18.07
N LEU A 3 -5.61 -20.62 18.37
CA LEU A 3 -6.49 -19.67 17.69
C LEU A 3 -6.22 -18.32 18.34
N ALA A 4 -5.47 -17.45 17.68
CA ALA A 4 -5.36 -16.06 18.09
C ALA A 4 -6.65 -15.34 17.67
N VAL A 5 -7.63 -15.33 18.56
CA VAL A 5 -8.76 -14.39 18.49
C VAL A 5 -8.27 -13.11 19.15
N ALA A 6 -8.10 -12.03 18.38
CA ALA A 6 -7.76 -10.73 18.94
C ALA A 6 -8.91 -10.25 19.85
N PRO A 7 -8.67 -9.92 21.14
CA PRO A 7 -9.67 -9.31 22.00
C PRO A 7 -10.06 -7.90 21.51
N GLU A 8 -11.12 -7.31 22.06
CA GLU A 8 -11.58 -5.97 21.68
C GLU A 8 -10.68 -4.88 22.29
N GLY A 9 -10.22 -3.92 21.47
CA GLY A 9 -9.43 -2.75 21.91
C GLY A 9 -8.07 -2.53 21.23
N TYR A 10 -7.74 -3.30 20.19
CA TYR A 10 -6.39 -3.39 19.63
C TYR A 10 -6.10 -2.35 18.55
N ARG A 11 -4.92 -1.73 18.64
CA ARG A 11 -4.23 -1.07 17.53
C ARG A 11 -3.00 -1.92 17.20
N SER A 12 -2.80 -2.15 15.91
CA SER A 12 -1.74 -2.95 15.28
C SER A 12 -1.17 -2.06 14.16
N GLY A 13 0.00 -2.36 13.64
CA GLY A 13 0.58 -1.59 12.54
C GLY A 13 1.51 -2.45 11.71
N SER A 14 1.33 -2.42 10.41
CA SER A 14 2.21 -3.10 9.46
C SER A 14 3.44 -2.24 9.21
N ARG A 15 4.50 -2.41 10.00
CA ARG A 15 5.81 -1.77 9.76
C ARG A 15 6.83 -2.79 9.31
N SER A 16 7.76 -2.35 8.47
CA SER A 16 8.93 -3.13 8.07
C SER A 16 9.75 -3.59 9.29
N PRO A 17 10.14 -4.86 9.40
CA PRO A 17 11.09 -5.25 10.43
C PRO A 17 12.48 -4.73 10.10
N ARG A 18 13.09 -4.06 11.09
CA ARG A 18 14.46 -3.53 11.15
C ARG A 18 14.71 -2.19 10.44
N GLY A 19 14.53 -1.13 11.23
CA GLY A 19 15.18 0.16 11.03
C GLY A 19 15.51 0.81 12.37
N LYS A 20 16.48 0.27 13.12
CA LYS A 20 17.17 1.10 14.13
C LYS A 20 18.00 2.14 13.37
N SER A 21 17.42 3.31 13.12
CA SER A 21 18.19 4.52 12.84
C SER A 21 18.21 5.37 14.10
N ASP A 22 19.22 5.14 14.96
CA ASP A 22 19.69 6.16 15.89
C ASP A 22 20.24 7.32 15.04
N ALA A 23 19.38 8.31 14.80
CA ALA A 23 19.80 9.60 14.28
C ALA A 23 19.50 10.66 15.34
N THR A 24 20.35 10.72 16.35
CA THR A 24 20.48 11.88 17.23
C THR A 24 20.90 13.07 16.38
N ILE A 25 19.95 13.95 16.04
CA ILE A 25 20.26 15.23 15.39
C ILE A 25 20.92 16.12 16.44
N HIS A 26 22.25 16.21 16.37
CA HIS A 26 23.00 17.28 17.02
C HIS A 26 22.68 18.60 16.30
N VAL A 27 21.90 19.46 16.96
CA VAL A 27 21.73 20.85 16.55
C VAL A 27 23.06 21.58 16.82
N GLY A 28 23.88 21.68 15.77
CA GLY A 28 25.01 22.61 15.74
C GLY A 28 24.49 24.04 15.59
N LEU A 29 24.55 24.81 16.67
CA LEU A 29 24.38 26.26 16.64
C LEU A 29 25.62 26.89 16.01
N ASP A 30 25.63 27.05 14.68
CA ASP A 30 26.57 27.94 14.01
C ASP A 30 26.00 29.35 13.97
N GLY A 31 26.54 30.20 14.85
CA GLY A 31 26.38 31.63 14.79
C GLY A 31 27.26 32.24 13.71
N CYS A 32 26.64 32.96 12.79
CA CYS A 32 27.29 34.04 12.03
C CYS A 32 26.38 35.27 12.09
N ALA A 33 26.86 36.28 12.81
CA ALA A 33 26.20 37.54 13.02
C ALA A 33 26.06 38.31 11.69
N ALA A 34 24.82 38.60 11.30
CA ALA A 34 24.52 39.60 10.28
C ALA A 34 24.38 40.98 10.96
N ASN A 35 25.04 41.97 10.38
CA ASN A 35 25.11 43.35 10.85
C ASN A 35 23.71 44.02 10.76
N PRO A 36 23.17 44.63 11.83
CA PRO A 36 21.75 45.02 11.89
C PRO A 36 21.36 46.30 11.10
N GLU A 37 22.27 46.92 10.34
CA GLU A 37 21.98 48.19 9.66
C GLU A 37 21.73 48.10 8.14
N GLU A 38 21.90 46.95 7.48
CA GLU A 38 21.63 46.80 6.03
C GLU A 38 20.26 46.19 5.67
N VAL A 39 19.47 45.74 6.66
CA VAL A 39 18.21 45.00 6.42
C VAL A 39 17.01 45.91 6.10
N LEU A 40 17.10 47.22 6.32
CA LEU A 40 15.93 48.12 6.32
C LEU A 40 15.74 49.01 5.07
N ARG A 41 16.56 48.86 4.01
CA ARG A 41 16.39 49.67 2.78
C ARG A 41 16.15 48.89 1.48
N GLY A 42 16.27 47.56 1.48
CA GLY A 42 16.04 46.72 0.27
C GLY A 42 14.72 45.96 0.23
N GLY A 43 14.09 45.71 1.39
CA GLY A 43 13.00 44.74 1.53
C GLY A 43 11.72 45.08 0.74
N PHE A 44 11.32 46.34 0.71
CA PHE A 44 10.02 46.72 0.13
C PHE A 44 10.01 46.61 -1.41
N THR A 45 11.14 46.87 -2.07
CA THR A 45 11.28 46.75 -3.53
C THR A 45 11.48 45.31 -3.99
N GLU A 46 12.14 44.47 -3.18
CA GLU A 46 12.28 43.05 -3.50
C GLU A 46 11.00 42.26 -3.23
N GLU A 47 10.26 42.56 -2.15
CA GLU A 47 8.95 41.95 -1.88
C GLU A 47 7.92 42.34 -2.95
N MET A 48 7.88 43.61 -3.37
CA MET A 48 7.01 44.05 -4.47
C MET A 48 7.41 43.42 -5.81
N LYS A 49 8.71 43.21 -6.05
CA LYS A 49 9.19 42.49 -7.23
C LYS A 49 8.77 41.02 -7.18
N MET A 50 8.90 40.35 -6.05
CA MET A 50 8.50 38.96 -5.86
C MET A 50 6.98 38.78 -5.99
N GLN A 51 6.18 39.71 -5.45
CA GLN A 51 4.72 39.71 -5.63
C GLN A 51 4.30 39.98 -7.08
N ARG A 52 4.99 40.90 -7.77
CA ARG A 52 4.76 41.17 -9.19
C ARG A 52 5.15 39.97 -10.05
N ASP A 53 6.29 39.35 -9.78
CA ASP A 53 6.79 38.20 -10.54
C ASP A 53 5.90 36.96 -10.29
N PHE A 54 5.31 36.81 -9.09
CA PHE A 54 4.28 35.81 -8.81
C PHE A 54 2.98 36.08 -9.58
N LEU A 55 2.47 37.32 -9.55
CA LEU A 55 1.24 37.68 -10.27
C LEU A 55 1.41 37.59 -11.80
N GLU A 56 2.60 37.88 -12.34
CA GLU A 56 2.89 37.70 -13.76
C GLU A 56 2.77 36.24 -14.22
N GLN A 57 3.01 35.25 -13.35
CA GLN A 57 2.85 33.83 -13.69
C GLN A 57 1.39 33.44 -13.95
N PHE A 58 0.44 34.12 -13.30
CA PHE A 58 -1.00 33.86 -13.51
C PHE A 58 -1.59 34.72 -14.62
N MET A 59 -1.04 35.91 -14.86
CA MET A 59 -1.56 36.86 -15.86
C MET A 59 -0.99 36.65 -17.26
N LYS A 60 0.17 35.98 -17.40
CA LYS A 60 0.75 35.59 -18.68
C LYS A 60 0.82 34.06 -18.73
N PRO A 61 -0.19 33.36 -19.31
CA PRO A 61 -0.06 31.93 -19.55
C PRO A 61 1.11 31.72 -20.51
N GLN A 62 2.27 31.40 -19.96
CA GLN A 62 3.44 31.07 -20.73
C GLN A 62 3.20 29.71 -21.38
N CYS A 63 2.93 29.71 -22.69
CA CYS A 63 3.10 28.54 -23.56
C CYS A 63 4.59 28.18 -23.58
N VAL A 64 5.07 27.43 -22.59
CA VAL A 64 6.47 26.99 -22.52
C VAL A 64 6.52 25.51 -22.14
N GLY A 65 6.70 24.69 -23.18
CA GLY A 65 7.25 23.33 -23.10
C GLY A 65 6.33 22.23 -22.57
N PRO A 66 6.54 20.96 -22.99
CA PRO A 66 5.96 19.84 -22.27
C PRO A 66 6.43 19.90 -20.81
N PRO A 67 5.57 19.53 -19.84
CA PRO A 67 5.92 19.64 -18.44
C PRO A 67 7.24 18.91 -18.17
N THR A 68 8.21 19.60 -17.58
CA THR A 68 9.45 19.01 -17.05
C THR A 68 9.23 18.43 -15.65
N GLN A 69 8.03 17.92 -15.40
CA GLN A 69 7.81 16.93 -14.36
C GLN A 69 7.92 15.60 -15.09
N LEU A 70 8.88 14.76 -14.68
CA LEU A 70 8.81 13.34 -15.03
C LEU A 70 7.36 12.91 -14.78
N PRO A 71 6.68 12.27 -15.74
CA PRO A 71 5.30 11.85 -15.53
C PRO A 71 5.27 11.08 -14.21
N GLU A 72 4.48 11.59 -13.27
CA GLU A 72 4.22 10.95 -12.00
C GLU A 72 3.72 9.55 -12.34
N ALA A 73 4.59 8.54 -12.22
CA ALA A 73 4.32 7.19 -12.72
C ALA A 73 3.56 6.39 -11.66
N ALA A 74 2.58 7.06 -11.05
CA ALA A 74 1.66 6.45 -10.12
C ALA A 74 0.71 5.52 -10.89
N ALA A 75 0.58 4.29 -10.41
CA ALA A 75 -0.24 3.26 -11.00
C ALA A 75 -1.18 2.67 -9.95
N GLY A 76 -2.36 2.23 -10.39
CA GLY A 76 -3.36 1.63 -9.50
C GLY A 76 -4.07 2.65 -8.61
N LEU A 77 -4.36 2.25 -7.37
CA LEU A 77 -5.15 3.05 -6.44
C LEU A 77 -4.27 3.93 -5.56
N PRO A 78 -4.66 5.20 -5.31
CA PRO A 78 -4.09 5.98 -4.22
C PRO A 78 -4.49 5.39 -2.87
N LEU A 79 -3.74 5.73 -1.82
CA LEU A 79 -3.88 5.19 -0.47
C LEU A 79 -5.31 5.34 0.06
N GLU A 80 -5.88 6.52 -0.04
CA GLU A 80 -7.21 6.85 0.49
C GLU A 80 -8.31 6.08 -0.25
N ALA A 81 -8.16 5.89 -1.56
CA ALA A 81 -9.11 5.09 -2.34
C ALA A 81 -9.02 3.61 -1.96
N ALA A 82 -7.81 3.07 -1.74
CA ALA A 82 -7.62 1.71 -1.28
C ALA A 82 -8.24 1.48 0.11
N GLU A 83 -8.08 2.42 1.05
CA GLU A 83 -8.74 2.38 2.36
C GLU A 83 -10.27 2.29 2.24
N VAL A 84 -10.86 3.16 1.41
CA VAL A 84 -12.31 3.15 1.19
C VAL A 84 -12.76 1.85 0.53
N LEU A 85 -12.08 1.44 -0.54
CA LEU A 85 -12.49 0.29 -1.35
C LEU A 85 -12.26 -1.04 -0.64
N LEU A 86 -11.27 -1.17 0.22
CA LEU A 86 -10.99 -2.41 0.93
C LEU A 86 -11.61 -2.46 2.32
N LEU A 87 -11.50 -1.39 3.11
CA LEU A 87 -11.80 -1.42 4.55
C LEU A 87 -13.17 -0.87 4.91
N GLN A 88 -13.74 0.07 4.13
CA GLN A 88 -15.06 0.59 4.48
C GLN A 88 -16.17 -0.42 4.22
N PRO A 89 -17.22 -0.47 5.09
CA PRO A 89 -18.36 -1.35 4.92
C PRO A 89 -18.97 -1.25 3.52
N GLY A 90 -19.44 -2.38 3.00
CA GLY A 90 -20.25 -2.43 1.79
C GLY A 90 -21.40 -3.40 2.00
N PRO A 91 -22.05 -3.86 0.92
CA PRO A 91 -22.99 -4.97 1.00
C PRO A 91 -22.26 -6.21 1.52
N GLY A 92 -22.81 -6.86 2.55
CA GLY A 92 -22.20 -8.00 3.23
C GLY A 92 -21.46 -7.64 4.54
N PRO A 93 -20.71 -8.58 5.13
CA PRO A 93 -19.95 -8.35 6.34
C PRO A 93 -18.83 -7.32 6.11
N ALA A 94 -18.58 -6.47 7.12
CA ALA A 94 -17.61 -5.38 6.99
C ALA A 94 -16.21 -5.88 6.59
N ARG A 95 -15.76 -7.02 7.17
CA ARG A 95 -14.44 -7.63 6.94
C ARG A 95 -14.57 -9.17 6.87
N PRO A 96 -14.94 -9.74 5.71
CA PRO A 96 -15.23 -11.18 5.58
C PRO A 96 -14.02 -12.07 5.86
N TRP A 97 -12.81 -11.54 5.67
CA TRP A 97 -11.54 -12.24 5.86
C TRP A 97 -11.04 -12.25 7.32
N CYS A 98 -11.79 -11.71 8.27
CA CYS A 98 -11.41 -11.74 9.68
C CYS A 98 -11.22 -13.20 10.16
N GLY A 99 -10.05 -13.49 10.75
CA GLY A 99 -9.70 -14.83 11.24
C GLY A 99 -9.32 -15.84 10.14
N ARG A 100 -9.14 -15.39 8.88
CA ARG A 100 -8.67 -16.22 7.77
C ARG A 100 -7.15 -16.12 7.60
N SER A 101 -6.57 -17.09 6.88
CA SER A 101 -5.16 -17.01 6.50
C SER A 101 -4.93 -15.83 5.57
N ALA A 102 -3.72 -15.26 5.60
CA ALA A 102 -3.37 -14.10 4.79
C ALA A 102 -3.60 -14.32 3.29
N ALA A 103 -3.31 -15.54 2.79
CA ALA A 103 -3.57 -15.90 1.41
C ALA A 103 -5.07 -15.79 1.04
N VAL A 104 -5.95 -16.40 1.84
CA VAL A 104 -7.41 -16.33 1.62
C VAL A 104 -7.91 -14.89 1.76
N ALA A 105 -7.38 -14.16 2.74
CA ALA A 105 -7.74 -12.77 2.98
C ALA A 105 -7.36 -11.86 1.81
N CYS A 106 -6.17 -12.00 1.23
CA CYS A 106 -5.76 -11.25 0.05
C CYS A 106 -6.60 -11.60 -1.19
N LEU A 107 -7.00 -12.86 -1.36
CA LEU A 107 -7.90 -13.24 -2.46
C LEU A 107 -9.31 -12.64 -2.29
N ALA A 108 -9.87 -12.71 -1.09
CA ALA A 108 -11.16 -12.11 -0.77
C ALA A 108 -11.14 -10.57 -0.90
N ALA A 109 -10.06 -9.93 -0.44
CA ALA A 109 -9.82 -8.50 -0.62
C ALA A 109 -9.73 -8.12 -2.10
N THR A 110 -9.02 -8.92 -2.91
CA THR A 110 -8.92 -8.71 -4.36
C THR A 110 -10.29 -8.79 -5.04
N GLN A 111 -11.09 -9.82 -4.72
CA GLN A 111 -12.44 -9.94 -5.29
C GLN A 111 -13.34 -8.79 -4.89
N ARG A 112 -13.33 -8.38 -3.61
CA ARG A 112 -14.10 -7.22 -3.14
C ARG A 112 -13.68 -5.95 -3.89
N LEU A 113 -12.38 -5.75 -4.07
CA LEU A 113 -11.87 -4.63 -4.81
C LEU A 113 -12.38 -4.64 -6.25
N PHE A 114 -12.29 -5.78 -6.93
CA PHE A 114 -12.74 -5.91 -8.32
C PHE A 114 -14.26 -5.78 -8.45
N ALA A 115 -15.05 -6.31 -7.51
CA ALA A 115 -16.51 -6.12 -7.50
C ALA A 115 -16.90 -4.64 -7.36
N ARG A 116 -16.19 -3.88 -6.53
CA ARG A 116 -16.43 -2.45 -6.35
C ARG A 116 -15.99 -1.62 -7.55
N LEU A 117 -14.90 -2.00 -8.21
CA LEU A 117 -14.38 -1.29 -9.39
C LEU A 117 -15.11 -1.68 -10.68
N LEU A 118 -15.66 -2.89 -10.76
CA LEU A 118 -16.41 -3.42 -11.91
C LEU A 118 -17.78 -3.97 -11.50
N PRO A 119 -18.73 -3.11 -11.09
CA PRO A 119 -20.06 -3.56 -10.69
C PRO A 119 -20.74 -4.39 -11.80
N GLY A 120 -21.21 -5.57 -11.44
CA GLY A 120 -21.92 -6.48 -12.35
C GLY A 120 -21.03 -7.44 -13.16
N GLN A 121 -19.70 -7.26 -13.15
CA GLN A 121 -18.76 -8.25 -13.71
C GLN A 121 -18.25 -9.22 -12.66
N VAL A 122 -18.05 -8.74 -11.43
CA VAL A 122 -17.68 -9.57 -10.27
C VAL A 122 -18.77 -9.43 -9.21
N SER A 123 -19.24 -10.55 -8.69
CA SER A 123 -20.26 -10.57 -7.62
C SER A 123 -19.65 -10.06 -6.31
N GLU A 124 -20.31 -9.12 -5.64
CA GLU A 124 -19.88 -8.65 -4.31
C GLU A 124 -19.88 -9.78 -3.26
N GLY A 125 -20.77 -10.78 -3.42
CA GLY A 125 -20.81 -11.95 -2.54
C GLY A 125 -19.71 -12.99 -2.79
N ALA A 126 -18.92 -12.86 -3.87
CA ALA A 126 -17.84 -13.80 -4.16
C ALA A 126 -16.81 -13.86 -3.02
N CYS A 127 -16.54 -12.72 -2.37
CA CYS A 127 -15.57 -12.63 -1.28
C CYS A 127 -15.99 -13.45 -0.05
N ASP A 128 -17.30 -13.57 0.21
CA ASP A 128 -17.84 -14.37 1.31
C ASP A 128 -17.66 -15.87 1.02
N GLU A 129 -17.84 -16.30 -0.23
CA GLU A 129 -17.61 -17.68 -0.66
C GLU A 129 -16.15 -18.09 -0.51
N VAL A 130 -15.22 -17.21 -0.90
CA VAL A 130 -13.77 -17.43 -0.70
C VAL A 130 -13.44 -17.55 0.78
N CYS A 131 -14.05 -16.71 1.62
CA CYS A 131 -13.85 -16.77 3.05
C CYS A 131 -14.45 -18.02 3.68
N GLN A 132 -15.39 -18.74 3.04
CA GLN A 132 -15.91 -20.02 3.54
C GLN A 132 -14.97 -21.21 3.24
N LEU A 133 -13.94 -21.02 2.43
CA LEU A 133 -12.97 -22.07 2.15
C LEU A 133 -12.25 -22.52 3.44
N PRO A 134 -11.99 -23.83 3.59
CA PRO A 134 -11.23 -24.32 4.73
C PRO A 134 -9.88 -23.62 4.76
N SER A 135 -9.58 -22.98 5.89
CA SER A 135 -8.29 -22.34 6.10
C SER A 135 -7.25 -23.43 6.31
N GLU A 136 -6.57 -23.82 5.23
CA GLU A 136 -5.39 -24.66 5.34
C GLU A 136 -4.30 -23.82 6.03
N GLY A 137 -3.92 -24.20 7.25
CA GLY A 137 -2.85 -23.56 8.01
C GLY A 137 -1.45 -23.89 7.45
N ALA A 138 -1.35 -24.12 6.14
CA ALA A 138 -0.13 -24.52 5.48
C ALA A 138 0.49 -23.35 4.72
N GLU A 139 1.81 -23.34 4.71
CA GLU A 139 2.64 -22.45 3.90
C GLU A 139 2.30 -22.68 2.41
N LEU A 140 1.57 -21.73 1.81
CA LEU A 140 1.16 -21.83 0.42
C LEU A 140 2.30 -21.32 -0.47
N GLY A 141 2.91 -22.23 -1.22
CA GLY A 141 3.81 -21.86 -2.31
C GLY A 141 3.06 -21.15 -3.44
N THR A 142 3.82 -20.52 -4.35
CA THR A 142 3.25 -19.74 -5.46
C THR A 142 2.28 -20.53 -6.33
N ALA A 143 2.60 -21.79 -6.64
CA ALA A 143 1.75 -22.64 -7.48
C ALA A 143 0.40 -22.94 -6.79
N GLN A 144 0.44 -23.32 -5.51
CA GLN A 144 -0.77 -23.59 -4.73
C GLN A 144 -1.61 -22.34 -4.55
N PHE A 145 -0.98 -21.17 -4.36
CA PHE A 145 -1.68 -19.90 -4.30
C PHE A 145 -2.40 -19.58 -5.62
N MET A 146 -1.76 -19.80 -6.77
CA MET A 146 -2.37 -19.58 -8.08
C MET A 146 -3.56 -20.53 -8.31
N GLU A 147 -3.42 -21.81 -7.95
CA GLU A 147 -4.52 -22.78 -8.02
C GLU A 147 -5.70 -22.33 -7.13
N LEU A 148 -5.42 -21.85 -5.92
CA LEU A 148 -6.43 -21.31 -5.03
C LEU A 148 -7.12 -20.07 -5.64
N ALA A 149 -6.37 -19.15 -6.21
CA ALA A 149 -6.91 -17.96 -6.88
C ALA A 149 -7.85 -18.33 -8.04
N GLN A 150 -7.47 -19.31 -8.86
CA GLN A 150 -8.29 -19.81 -9.96
C GLN A 150 -9.58 -20.47 -9.47
N ARG A 151 -9.52 -21.24 -8.37
CA ARG A 151 -10.72 -21.78 -7.72
C ARG A 151 -11.64 -20.70 -7.16
N CYS A 152 -11.09 -19.55 -6.83
CA CYS A 152 -11.83 -18.34 -6.45
C CYS A 152 -12.28 -17.52 -7.68
N GLY A 153 -12.18 -18.03 -8.90
CA GLY A 153 -12.62 -17.29 -10.09
C GLY A 153 -11.79 -16.05 -10.41
N LEU A 154 -10.52 -16.01 -9.99
CA LEU A 154 -9.55 -15.01 -10.42
C LEU A 154 -8.58 -15.63 -11.44
N ALA A 155 -8.15 -14.86 -12.42
CA ALA A 155 -6.98 -15.23 -13.20
C ALA A 155 -5.71 -14.91 -12.38
N ALA A 156 -4.74 -15.82 -12.40
CA ALA A 156 -3.52 -15.71 -11.63
C ALA A 156 -2.31 -16.05 -12.50
N GLU A 157 -1.29 -15.21 -12.46
CA GLU A 157 -0.03 -15.37 -13.19
C GLU A 157 1.15 -15.08 -12.26
N LYS A 158 2.21 -15.88 -12.38
CA LYS A 158 3.46 -15.63 -11.67
C LYS A 158 4.23 -14.52 -12.37
N VAL A 159 4.63 -13.51 -11.61
CA VAL A 159 5.46 -12.38 -12.09
C VAL A 159 6.79 -12.33 -11.34
N CYS A 160 7.77 -11.59 -11.88
CA CYS A 160 9.09 -11.51 -11.23
C CYS A 160 9.17 -10.37 -10.22
N SER A 161 8.30 -9.36 -10.33
CA SER A 161 8.26 -8.20 -9.46
C SER A 161 6.87 -7.56 -9.38
N PRO A 162 6.56 -6.78 -8.33
CA PRO A 162 5.34 -5.98 -8.28
C PRO A 162 5.30 -4.88 -9.36
N VAL A 163 6.47 -4.41 -9.81
CA VAL A 163 6.63 -3.38 -10.84
C VAL A 163 5.96 -3.80 -12.15
N GLU A 164 6.10 -5.06 -12.57
CA GLU A 164 5.41 -5.59 -13.75
C GLU A 164 3.88 -5.44 -13.66
N VAL A 165 3.32 -5.61 -12.45
CA VAL A 165 1.88 -5.47 -12.23
C VAL A 165 1.45 -4.01 -12.26
N LEU A 166 2.26 -3.11 -11.68
CA LEU A 166 2.03 -1.66 -11.76
C LEU A 166 2.08 -1.17 -13.22
N ASP A 167 3.01 -1.69 -14.04
CA ASP A 167 3.08 -1.40 -15.47
C ASP A 167 1.80 -1.84 -16.23
N GLU A 168 1.19 -2.96 -15.84
CA GLU A 168 -0.10 -3.38 -16.40
C GLU A 168 -1.24 -2.46 -15.96
N MET A 169 -1.23 -1.97 -14.70
CA MET A 169 -2.21 -0.99 -14.22
C MET A 169 -2.13 0.33 -15.01
N LEU A 170 -0.94 0.80 -15.40
CA LEU A 170 -0.79 1.97 -16.28
C LEU A 170 -1.45 1.78 -17.65
N LYS A 171 -1.51 0.54 -18.14
CA LYS A 171 -2.20 0.18 -19.39
C LYS A 171 -3.71 0.03 -19.20
N SER A 172 -4.26 0.57 -18.10
CA SER A 172 -5.68 0.51 -17.74
C SER A 172 -6.20 -0.93 -17.57
N ARG A 173 -5.33 -1.88 -17.19
CA ARG A 173 -5.74 -3.24 -16.87
C ARG A 173 -5.93 -3.38 -15.37
N LEU A 174 -7.13 -3.77 -14.96
CA LEU A 174 -7.42 -4.03 -13.55
C LEU A 174 -6.62 -5.24 -13.08
N SER A 175 -5.61 -4.97 -12.26
CA SER A 175 -4.71 -5.98 -11.70
C SER A 175 -4.46 -5.69 -10.22
N ALA A 176 -4.01 -6.69 -9.48
CA ALA A 176 -3.41 -6.54 -8.16
C ALA A 176 -2.25 -7.53 -8.02
N CYS A 177 -1.29 -7.27 -7.13
CA CYS A 177 -0.15 -8.17 -6.92
C CYS A 177 -0.19 -8.74 -5.50
N CYS A 178 -0.32 -10.06 -5.38
CA CYS A 178 -0.07 -10.73 -4.11
C CYS A 178 1.41 -11.03 -3.96
N VAL A 179 1.99 -10.59 -2.85
CA VAL A 179 3.36 -10.88 -2.46
C VAL A 179 3.34 -11.93 -1.36
N LEU A 180 3.93 -13.08 -1.64
CA LEU A 180 4.10 -14.16 -0.67
C LEU A 180 5.41 -13.93 0.10
N LEU A 181 5.32 -13.87 1.43
CA LEU A 181 6.43 -13.57 2.34
C LEU A 181 6.70 -14.80 3.20
N GLU A 182 7.97 -15.14 3.43
CA GLU A 182 8.36 -16.27 4.30
C GLU A 182 8.53 -15.87 5.77
N SER A 183 8.91 -14.60 6.01
CA SER A 183 9.34 -14.14 7.33
C SER A 183 8.75 -12.78 7.65
N TYR A 184 7.41 -12.73 7.72
CA TYR A 184 6.70 -11.54 8.16
C TYR A 184 6.75 -11.39 9.68
N VAL A 185 7.00 -10.16 10.11
CA VAL A 185 6.90 -9.71 11.48
C VAL A 185 5.88 -8.59 11.46
N GLY A 186 4.81 -8.72 12.22
CA GLY A 186 3.92 -7.58 12.41
C GLY A 186 4.11 -6.99 13.80
N VAL A 187 3.67 -5.74 13.93
CA VAL A 187 3.82 -4.97 15.16
C VAL A 187 2.46 -4.84 15.82
N LEU A 188 2.37 -5.26 17.07
CA LEU A 188 1.17 -5.17 17.88
C LEU A 188 1.38 -4.14 18.98
N GLU A 189 0.37 -3.35 19.32
CA GLU A 189 0.41 -2.51 20.52
C GLU A 189 -0.21 -3.28 21.70
N GLU A 190 0.62 -3.71 22.65
CA GLU A 190 0.19 -4.38 23.88
C GLU A 190 0.46 -3.47 25.07
N ALA A 191 -0.60 -3.09 25.81
CA ALA A 191 -0.51 -2.20 26.98
C ALA A 191 0.19 -0.84 26.72
N GLY A 192 0.14 -0.34 25.48
CA GLY A 192 0.78 0.91 25.07
C GLY A 192 2.25 0.75 24.67
N GLU A 193 2.76 -0.49 24.58
CA GLU A 193 4.08 -0.80 24.05
C GLU A 193 3.96 -1.54 22.71
N GLU A 194 4.81 -1.19 21.75
CA GLU A 194 4.91 -1.90 20.47
C GLU A 194 5.70 -3.21 20.68
N VAL A 195 5.06 -4.34 20.43
CA VAL A 195 5.62 -5.69 20.49
C VAL A 195 5.69 -6.26 19.07
N GLU A 196 6.90 -6.61 18.63
CA GLU A 196 7.11 -7.34 17.39
C GLU A 196 6.73 -8.81 17.58
N GLN A 197 5.88 -9.33 16.69
CA GLN A 197 5.51 -10.75 16.67
C GLN A 197 5.90 -11.38 15.34
N ASP A 198 6.71 -12.43 15.42
CA ASP A 198 7.04 -13.28 14.27
C ASP A 198 5.79 -14.05 13.81
N VAL A 199 5.25 -13.68 12.65
CA VAL A 199 4.09 -14.32 12.03
C VAL A 199 4.52 -15.49 11.15
N GLY A 200 5.69 -15.38 10.53
CA GLY A 200 6.20 -16.35 9.56
C GLY A 200 5.61 -16.11 8.18
N PHE A 201 5.05 -17.16 7.56
CA PHE A 201 4.50 -17.06 6.22
C PHE A 201 3.30 -16.13 6.14
N HIS A 202 3.33 -15.21 5.19
CA HIS A 202 2.33 -14.17 5.05
C HIS A 202 2.04 -13.83 3.59
N CYS A 203 0.95 -13.12 3.36
CA CYS A 203 0.57 -12.62 2.04
C CYS A 203 0.18 -11.15 2.17
N LEU A 204 0.80 -10.30 1.35
CA LEU A 204 0.51 -8.88 1.24
C LEU A 204 -0.11 -8.59 -0.12
N LEU A 205 -1.12 -7.74 -0.20
CA LEU A 205 -1.72 -7.34 -1.47
C LEU A 205 -1.23 -5.95 -1.86
N ILE A 206 -0.70 -5.77 -3.07
CA ILE A 206 -0.34 -4.47 -3.65
C ILE A 206 -1.42 -4.09 -4.66
N VAL A 207 -2.01 -2.91 -4.48
CA VAL A 207 -3.12 -2.39 -5.30
C VAL A 207 -2.81 -1.08 -6.00
N GLY A 208 -1.62 -0.52 -5.76
CA GLY A 208 -1.12 0.67 -6.41
C GLY A 208 0.29 1.00 -5.97
N GLY A 209 0.84 2.10 -6.48
CA GLY A 209 2.19 2.54 -6.13
C GLY A 209 2.78 3.53 -7.12
N ASP A 210 4.02 3.92 -6.88
CA ASP A 210 4.83 4.75 -7.78
C ASP A 210 5.95 3.89 -8.39
N LEU A 211 6.12 3.94 -9.71
CA LEU A 211 7.18 3.21 -10.41
C LEU A 211 8.56 3.90 -10.30
N LEU A 212 8.62 5.20 -10.01
CA LEU A 212 9.87 5.98 -10.01
C LEU A 212 10.62 5.94 -8.68
N GLY A 213 9.91 5.89 -7.55
CA GLY A 213 10.46 5.57 -6.24
C GLY A 213 9.59 4.51 -5.62
N PRO A 214 9.91 3.21 -5.73
CA PRO A 214 8.95 2.12 -5.58
C PRO A 214 8.32 2.09 -4.19
N THR A 215 7.25 2.87 -4.05
CA THR A 215 6.32 2.88 -2.95
C THR A 215 5.10 2.13 -3.42
N TYR A 216 4.63 1.21 -2.59
CA TYR A 216 3.48 0.37 -2.88
C TYR A 216 2.35 0.76 -1.93
N VAL A 217 1.15 0.92 -2.47
CA VAL A 217 -0.08 0.95 -1.69
C VAL A 217 -0.44 -0.51 -1.41
N THR A 218 -0.30 -0.89 -0.16
CA THR A 218 -0.43 -2.27 0.28
C THR A 218 -1.65 -2.45 1.15
N PHE A 219 -2.23 -3.64 1.10
CA PHE A 219 -3.20 -4.13 2.05
C PHE A 219 -2.61 -5.33 2.79
N ASP A 220 -2.56 -5.22 4.10
CA ASP A 220 -2.14 -6.27 5.02
C ASP A 220 -3.36 -6.80 5.80
N PRO A 221 -3.78 -8.06 5.58
CA PRO A 221 -4.92 -8.63 6.30
C PRO A 221 -4.67 -8.84 7.79
N TRP A 222 -3.42 -8.78 8.26
CA TRP A 222 -3.04 -8.93 9.67
C TRP A 222 -2.97 -7.60 10.44
N GLY A 223 -3.13 -6.48 9.73
CA GLY A 223 -3.20 -5.17 10.36
C GLY A 223 -4.46 -4.98 11.23
N PRO A 224 -4.61 -3.81 11.88
CA PRO A 224 -5.67 -3.51 12.82
C PRO A 224 -7.05 -3.99 12.43
N ALA A 225 -7.70 -4.65 13.38
CA ALA A 225 -9.09 -5.05 13.25
C ALA A 225 -9.36 -5.85 11.95
N ALA A 226 -8.40 -6.71 11.57
CA ALA A 226 -8.40 -7.55 10.39
C ALA A 226 -8.26 -6.79 9.06
N GLY A 227 -7.29 -5.89 8.97
CA GLY A 227 -6.90 -5.25 7.72
C GLY A 227 -6.34 -3.85 7.87
N GLU A 228 -5.18 -3.60 7.29
CA GLU A 228 -4.57 -2.27 7.15
C GLU A 228 -4.29 -1.97 5.69
N VAL A 229 -4.48 -0.72 5.31
CA VAL A 229 -3.97 -0.19 4.06
C VAL A 229 -2.86 0.79 4.40
N SER A 230 -1.68 0.62 3.81
CA SER A 230 -0.49 1.41 4.16
C SER A 230 0.43 1.63 2.96
N LEU A 231 1.42 2.51 3.11
CA LEU A 231 2.48 2.71 2.11
C LEU A 231 3.73 1.94 2.50
N TRP A 232 4.14 1.01 1.65
CA TRP A 232 5.38 0.27 1.82
C TRP A 232 6.43 0.75 0.84
N GLN A 233 7.64 0.96 1.36
CA GLN A 233 8.80 1.23 0.52
C GLN A 233 9.38 -0.09 -0.02
N ASP A 234 10.03 -0.06 -1.17
CA ASP A 234 10.64 -1.26 -1.77
C ASP A 234 11.68 -1.95 -0.89
N HIS A 235 12.48 -1.17 -0.15
CA HIS A 235 13.42 -1.74 0.81
C HIS A 235 12.69 -2.51 1.93
N ALA A 236 11.51 -2.05 2.34
CA ALA A 236 10.70 -2.73 3.35
C ALA A 236 10.16 -4.06 2.83
N LEU A 237 9.65 -4.06 1.60
CA LEU A 237 9.16 -5.26 0.94
C LEU A 237 10.29 -6.30 0.78
N LYS A 238 11.47 -5.87 0.34
CA LYS A 238 12.65 -6.74 0.19
C LYS A 238 13.11 -7.33 1.52
N SER A 239 13.10 -6.53 2.60
CA SER A 239 13.46 -6.99 3.94
C SER A 239 12.51 -8.06 4.48
N ALA A 240 11.24 -8.07 4.04
CA ALA A 240 10.25 -9.08 4.40
C ALA A 240 10.44 -10.44 3.67
N LYS A 241 11.52 -10.60 2.88
CA LYS A 241 11.90 -11.84 2.17
C LYS A 241 10.75 -12.41 1.32
N PRO A 242 10.39 -11.71 0.23
CA PRO A 242 9.38 -12.20 -0.69
C PRO A 242 9.88 -13.47 -1.38
N VAL A 243 9.05 -14.51 -1.34
CA VAL A 243 9.32 -15.81 -1.98
C VAL A 243 8.58 -15.99 -3.31
N GLY A 244 7.62 -15.10 -3.59
CA GLY A 244 6.95 -15.07 -4.88
C GLY A 244 6.01 -13.89 -5.03
N TYR A 245 5.72 -13.58 -6.30
CA TYR A 245 4.77 -12.54 -6.69
C TYR A 245 3.74 -13.16 -7.64
N VAL A 246 2.47 -12.86 -7.40
CA VAL A 246 1.37 -13.34 -8.22
C VAL A 246 0.51 -12.16 -8.62
N GLN A 247 0.41 -11.93 -9.93
CA GLN A 247 -0.57 -11.00 -10.48
C GLN A 247 -1.94 -11.67 -10.46
N LEU A 248 -2.93 -10.94 -9.96
CA LEU A 248 -4.34 -11.31 -9.98
C LEU A 248 -5.11 -10.38 -10.91
N THR A 249 -5.96 -10.95 -11.76
CA THR A 249 -6.84 -10.23 -12.69
C THR A 249 -8.22 -10.87 -12.74
N VAL A 250 -9.18 -10.19 -13.36
CA VAL A 250 -10.48 -10.80 -13.71
C VAL A 250 -10.25 -11.79 -14.87
N PRO A 251 -10.87 -12.99 -14.87
CA PRO A 251 -10.79 -13.92 -15.99
C PRO A 251 -11.21 -13.26 -17.30
N GLN A 252 -10.44 -13.47 -18.37
CA GLN A 252 -10.85 -13.04 -19.71
C GLN A 252 -11.99 -13.96 -20.18
N ALA A 253 -13.09 -13.36 -20.64
CA ALA A 253 -14.26 -14.06 -21.19
C ALA A 253 -13.96 -14.68 -22.57
#